data_AF-A0A6G4KEJ9-F1
#
_entry.id   AF-A0A6G4KEJ9-F1
#
_cell.length_a   1.000
_cell.length_b   1.000
_cell.length_c   1.000
_cell.angle_alpha   90.00
_cell.angle_beta   90.00
_cell.angle_gamma   90.00
#
_symmetry.space_group_name_H-M   'P 1'
#
loop_
_entity.id
_entity.type
_entity.pdbx_description
1 polymer ?
#
loop_
_entity_poly.entity_id
_entity_poly.type
_entity_poly.pdbx_seq_one_letter_code
_entity_poly.pdbx_strand_id
1 'polypeptide(L)'
;LGYQFSPRLADAGASVFWRMDHDADYGVLNDIARGQSDPRKIVLQWDEMIRTAGSLKLGKVQVSVLVRSLLKSERPSGLTQAIIEVGRINKTLYLLNYIDDEDYR
;
A
#
# COMPACT_ATOMS: atom_id res chain seq x y z
N LEU A 1 31.56 -17.71 -0.45
CA LEU A 1 30.73 -17.45 -1.65
C LEU A 1 29.65 -16.46 -1.24
N GLY A 2 30.01 -15.18 -1.24
CA GLY A 2 29.16 -14.08 -0.79
C GLY A 2 28.29 -13.57 -1.92
N TYR A 3 27.10 -14.13 -2.05
CA TYR A 3 26.04 -13.50 -2.83
C TYR A 3 24.96 -13.03 -1.86
N GLN A 4 24.94 -11.73 -1.58
CA GLN A 4 23.83 -11.07 -0.93
C GLN A 4 22.84 -10.65 -2.00
N PHE A 5 21.68 -11.30 -2.02
CA PHE A 5 20.59 -10.99 -2.92
C PHE A 5 20.15 -9.54 -2.67
N SER A 6 20.58 -8.64 -3.54
CA SER A 6 20.28 -7.21 -3.49
C SER A 6 19.40 -6.89 -4.70
N PRO A 7 18.08 -7.14 -4.62
CA PRO A 7 17.17 -6.65 -5.65
C PRO A 7 17.13 -5.13 -5.53
N ARG A 8 18.13 -4.45 -6.10
CA ARG A 8 18.09 -3.02 -6.33
C ARG A 8 17.01 -2.82 -7.37
N LEU A 9 15.78 -2.61 -6.93
CA LEU A 9 14.99 -1.49 -7.40
C LEU A 9 14.87 -1.28 -8.92
N ALA A 10 14.93 -2.34 -9.74
CA ALA A 10 14.80 -2.21 -11.19
C ALA A 10 13.51 -1.46 -11.58
N ASP A 11 12.51 -1.46 -10.68
CA ASP A 11 11.21 -0.82 -10.84
C ASP A 11 10.92 0.36 -9.89
N ALA A 12 11.84 0.90 -9.09
CA ALA A 12 11.49 2.11 -8.31
C ALA A 12 11.31 3.33 -9.19
N GLY A 13 12.12 3.47 -10.24
CA GLY A 13 11.89 4.49 -11.26
C GLY A 13 10.55 4.32 -11.97
N ALA A 14 10.01 3.08 -12.00
CA ALA A 14 8.69 2.75 -12.52
C ALA A 14 7.58 2.71 -11.45
N SER A 15 7.91 2.93 -10.17
CA SER A 15 6.97 2.81 -9.08
C SER A 15 6.19 4.10 -8.89
N VAL A 16 4.86 3.96 -8.82
CA VAL A 16 3.95 5.10 -8.61
C VAL A 16 3.95 5.50 -7.15
N PHE A 17 4.29 6.76 -6.87
CA PHE A 17 4.03 7.42 -5.59
C PHE A 17 2.60 7.95 -5.58
N TRP A 18 1.89 7.74 -4.48
CA TRP A 18 0.48 8.07 -4.34
C TRP A 18 0.30 9.29 -3.44
N ARG A 19 -0.40 10.30 -3.95
CA ARG A 19 -0.81 11.48 -3.20
C ARG A 19 -1.97 11.15 -2.27
N MET A 20 -1.87 11.65 -1.04
CA MET A 20 -2.96 11.61 -0.05
C MET A 20 -3.88 12.81 -0.19
N ASP A 21 -3.30 13.96 -0.50
CA ASP A 21 -4.01 15.19 -0.83
C ASP A 21 -3.72 15.51 -2.29
N HIS A 22 -4.77 15.64 -3.10
CA HIS A 22 -4.62 15.94 -4.52
C HIS A 22 -4.09 17.37 -4.74
N ASP A 23 -4.52 18.31 -3.90
CA ASP A 23 -4.34 19.74 -4.12
C ASP A 23 -3.09 20.29 -3.42
N ALA A 24 -2.42 19.45 -2.62
CA ALA A 24 -1.18 19.81 -1.95
C ALA A 24 0.02 19.89 -2.93
N ASP A 25 0.91 20.83 -2.67
CA ASP A 25 2.21 20.92 -3.32
C ASP A 25 3.23 20.02 -2.57
N TYR A 26 3.74 18.98 -3.25
CA TYR A 26 4.75 18.06 -2.72
C TYR A 26 6.18 18.46 -3.13
N GLY A 27 6.36 19.66 -3.70
CA GLY A 27 7.65 20.20 -4.13
C GLY A 27 8.32 19.33 -5.18
N VAL A 28 9.58 18.94 -4.92
CA VAL A 28 10.39 18.13 -5.84
C VAL A 28 9.79 16.75 -6.13
N LEU A 29 8.85 16.27 -5.31
CA LEU A 29 8.19 14.99 -5.50
C LEU A 29 6.99 15.06 -6.46
N ASN A 30 6.60 16.26 -6.91
CA ASN A 30 5.42 16.43 -7.75
C ASN A 30 5.47 15.58 -9.03
N ASP A 31 6.63 15.46 -9.65
CA ASP A 31 6.83 14.76 -10.93
C ASP A 31 6.73 13.23 -10.82
N ILE A 32 6.98 12.69 -9.62
CA ILE A 32 6.96 11.25 -9.33
C ILE A 32 5.66 10.81 -8.62
N ALA A 33 4.98 11.73 -7.94
CA ALA A 33 3.70 11.54 -7.25
C ALA A 33 2.51 11.60 -8.22
N ARG A 34 2.45 10.64 -9.14
CA ARG A 34 1.42 10.57 -10.20
C ARG A 34 0.15 9.83 -9.80
N GLY A 35 0.19 9.04 -8.73
CA GLY A 35 -0.96 8.29 -8.23
C GLY A 35 -1.84 9.14 -7.30
N GLN A 36 -3.14 8.85 -7.27
CA GLN A 36 -4.08 9.45 -6.32
C GLN A 36 -4.66 8.36 -5.43
N SER A 37 -4.45 8.48 -4.13
CA SER A 37 -5.11 7.63 -3.13
C SER A 37 -6.40 8.29 -2.66
N ASP A 38 -7.38 7.48 -2.26
CA ASP A 38 -8.63 7.98 -1.70
C ASP A 38 -8.78 7.53 -0.23
N PRO A 39 -8.26 8.32 0.73
CA PRO A 39 -8.31 7.96 2.14
C PRO A 39 -9.74 7.85 2.68
N ARG A 40 -10.74 8.42 2.02
CA ARG A 40 -12.16 8.31 2.44
C ARG A 40 -12.64 6.87 2.41
N LYS A 41 -12.12 6.04 1.50
CA LYS A 41 -12.44 4.60 1.45
C LYS A 41 -11.93 3.86 2.68
N ILE A 42 -10.78 4.27 3.20
CA ILE A 42 -10.21 3.73 4.44
C ILE A 42 -11.11 4.10 5.61
N VAL A 43 -11.48 5.37 5.73
CA VAL A 43 -12.37 5.87 6.79
C VAL A 43 -13.72 5.15 6.75
N LEU A 44 -14.32 5.01 5.57
CA LEU A 44 -15.63 4.36 5.40
C LEU A 44 -15.63 2.87 5.79
N GLN A 45 -14.48 2.20 5.75
CA GLN A 45 -14.36 0.77 6.02
C GLN A 45 -13.51 0.47 7.27
N TRP A 46 -13.18 1.49 8.06
CA TRP A 46 -12.24 1.39 9.17
C TRP A 46 -12.62 0.28 10.14
N ASP A 47 -13.88 0.25 10.58
CA ASP A 47 -14.38 -0.75 11.53
C ASP A 47 -14.27 -2.17 10.99
N GLU A 48 -14.57 -2.36 9.70
CA GLU A 48 -14.49 -3.68 9.05
C GLU A 48 -13.04 -4.14 8.89
N MET A 49 -12.12 -3.22 8.59
CA MET A 49 -10.69 -3.49 8.54
C MET A 49 -10.15 -3.94 9.90
N ILE A 50 -10.50 -3.22 10.96
CA ILE A 50 -10.08 -3.56 12.33
C ILE A 50 -10.69 -4.89 12.78
N ARG A 51 -11.98 -5.12 12.49
CA ARG A 51 -12.66 -6.39 12.76
C ARG A 51 -12.00 -7.57 12.05
N THR A 52 -11.65 -7.39 10.77
CA THR A 52 -10.94 -8.40 9.98
C THR A 52 -9.56 -8.68 10.57
N ALA A 53 -8.80 -7.63 10.90
CA ALA A 53 -7.48 -7.78 11.52
C ALA A 53 -7.56 -8.51 12.88
N GLY A 54 -8.54 -8.17 13.72
CA GLY A 54 -8.80 -8.87 14.98
C GLY A 54 -9.15 -10.35 14.77
N SER A 55 -10.00 -10.64 13.78
CA SER A 55 -10.40 -12.02 13.45
C SER A 55 -9.23 -12.86 12.96
N LEU A 56 -8.33 -12.28 12.16
CA LEU A 56 -7.08 -12.91 11.75
C LEU A 56 -6.16 -13.17 12.95
N LYS A 57 -5.95 -12.14 13.78
CA LYS A 57 -5.07 -12.23 14.96
C LYS A 57 -5.56 -13.29 15.96
N LEU A 58 -6.87 -13.47 16.09
CA LEU A 58 -7.50 -14.46 16.95
C LEU A 58 -7.68 -15.84 16.29
N GLY A 59 -7.22 -16.01 15.04
CA GLY A 59 -7.36 -17.26 14.29
C GLY A 59 -8.80 -17.65 13.94
N LYS A 60 -9.75 -16.71 14.03
CA LYS A 60 -11.17 -16.93 13.69
C LYS A 60 -11.40 -16.99 12.19
N VAL A 61 -10.54 -16.33 11.42
CA VAL A 61 -10.53 -16.39 9.95
C VAL A 61 -9.13 -16.81 9.49
N GLN A 62 -9.07 -17.76 8.55
CA GLN A 62 -7.82 -18.14 7.92
C GLN A 62 -7.42 -17.10 6.86
N VAL A 63 -6.13 -16.73 6.83
CA VAL A 63 -5.56 -15.79 5.85
C VAL A 63 -5.86 -16.23 4.42
N SER A 64 -5.72 -17.53 4.12
CA SER A 64 -5.98 -18.09 2.78
C SER A 64 -7.42 -17.88 2.31
N VAL A 65 -8.39 -17.97 3.23
CA VAL A 65 -9.81 -17.75 2.95
C VAL A 65 -10.07 -16.27 2.69
N LEU A 66 -9.50 -15.39 3.52
CA LEU A 66 -9.63 -13.94 3.34
C LEU A 66 -9.05 -13.51 1.98
N VAL A 67 -7.82 -13.93 1.65
CA VAL A 67 -7.18 -13.60 0.37
C VAL A 67 -8.05 -14.08 -0.81
N ARG A 68 -8.56 -15.31 -0.75
CA ARG A 68 -9.47 -15.83 -1.77
C ARG A 68 -10.73 -14.99 -1.90
N SER A 69 -11.32 -14.55 -0.79
CA SER A 69 -12.50 -13.68 -0.79
C SER A 69 -12.22 -12.32 -1.43
N LEU A 70 -11.08 -11.71 -1.10
CA LEU A 70 -10.67 -10.41 -1.65
C LEU A 70 -10.48 -10.47 -3.18
N LEU A 71 -9.98 -11.60 -3.70
CA LEU A 71 -9.68 -11.82 -5.11
C LEU A 71 -10.84 -12.45 -5.91
N LYS A 72 -11.96 -12.79 -5.26
CA LYS A 72 -13.05 -13.56 -5.89
C LYS A 72 -13.85 -12.77 -6.93
N SER A 73 -13.91 -11.45 -6.81
CA SER A 73 -14.79 -10.58 -7.60
C SER A 73 -13.98 -9.67 -8.52
N GLU A 74 -14.44 -9.52 -9.76
CA GLU A 74 -13.92 -8.51 -10.70
C GLU A 74 -14.20 -7.08 -10.22
N ARG A 75 -15.24 -6.89 -9.39
CA ARG A 75 -15.52 -5.62 -8.70
C ARG A 75 -15.04 -5.71 -7.25
N PRO A 76 -14.00 -4.96 -6.87
CA PRO A 76 -13.48 -4.97 -5.50
C PRO A 76 -14.57 -4.54 -4.51
N SER A 77 -14.74 -5.30 -3.42
CA SER A 77 -15.62 -4.91 -2.31
C SER A 77 -15.11 -3.63 -1.62
N GLY A 78 -15.94 -2.98 -0.81
CA GLY A 78 -15.52 -1.81 -0.01
C GLY A 78 -14.26 -2.12 0.83
N LEU A 79 -14.27 -3.24 1.55
CA LEU A 79 -13.12 -3.72 2.31
C LEU A 79 -11.88 -3.94 1.42
N THR A 80 -12.05 -4.57 0.26
CA THR A 80 -10.95 -4.77 -0.70
C THR A 80 -10.37 -3.42 -1.16
N GLN A 81 -11.23 -2.46 -1.49
CA GLN A 81 -10.79 -1.12 -1.90
C GLN A 81 -10.03 -0.42 -0.79
N ALA A 82 -10.52 -0.47 0.45
CA ALA A 82 -9.86 0.15 1.60
C ALA A 82 -8.48 -0.47 1.88
N ILE A 83 -8.34 -1.79 1.77
CA ILE A 83 -7.05 -2.50 1.87
C ILE A 83 -6.10 -2.05 0.76
N ILE A 84 -6.59 -1.89 -0.47
CA ILE A 84 -5.79 -1.38 -1.60
C ILE A 84 -5.28 0.04 -1.31
N GLU A 85 -6.13 0.95 -0.82
CA GLU A 85 -5.72 2.31 -0.49
C GLU A 85 -4.65 2.34 0.63
N VAL A 86 -4.82 1.54 1.70
CA VAL A 86 -3.77 1.40 2.72
C VAL A 86 -2.47 0.86 2.12
N GLY A 87 -2.55 -0.12 1.22
CA GLY A 87 -1.39 -0.66 0.52
C GLY A 87 -0.64 0.39 -0.31
N ARG A 88 -1.36 1.29 -0.98
CA ARG A 88 -0.78 2.41 -1.75
C ARG A 88 -0.02 3.38 -0.85
N ILE A 89 -0.59 3.73 0.30
CA ILE A 89 0.03 4.62 1.29
C ILE A 89 1.31 3.98 1.84
N ASN A 90 1.21 2.73 2.32
CA ASN A 90 2.37 2.00 2.87
C ASN A 90 3.48 1.83 1.83
N LYS A 91 3.14 1.51 0.57
CA LYS A 91 4.12 1.43 -0.52
C LYS A 91 4.80 2.78 -0.76
N THR A 92 4.04 3.87 -0.76
CA THR A 92 4.58 5.22 -0.96
C THR A 92 5.54 5.59 0.17
N LEU A 93 5.16 5.37 1.43
CA LEU A 93 6.03 5.62 2.59
C LEU A 93 7.30 4.78 2.55
N TYR A 94 7.20 3.49 2.19
CA TYR A 94 8.36 2.62 2.03
C TYR A 94 9.32 3.16 0.95
N LEU A 95 8.80 3.56 -0.22
CA LEU A 95 9.62 4.10 -1.30
C LEU A 95 10.26 5.44 -0.91
N LEU A 96 9.56 6.30 -0.20
CA LEU A 96 10.10 7.57 0.31
C LEU A 96 11.25 7.33 1.29
N ASN A 97 11.07 6.43 2.26
CA ASN A 97 12.15 6.07 3.19
C ASN A 97 13.33 5.43 2.45
N TYR A 98 13.05 4.60 1.46
CA TYR A 98 14.10 3.95 0.69
C TYR A 98 14.96 4.95 -0.10
N ILE A 99 14.37 5.99 -0.70
CA ILE A 99 15.14 7.02 -1.45
C ILE A 99 15.86 8.01 -0.53
N ASP A 100 15.42 8.13 0.73
CA ASP A 100 16.02 9.01 1.74
C ASP A 100 17.20 8.32 2.46
N ASP A 101 17.25 6.98 2.45
CA ASP A 101 18.30 6.20 3.10
C ASP A 101 19.70 6.43 2.47
N GLU A 102 20.64 6.91 3.27
CA GLU A 102 22.01 7.26 2.85
C GLU A 102 22.81 6.05 2.37
N ASP A 103 22.50 4.83 2.84
CA ASP A 103 23.18 3.59 2.42
C ASP A 103 22.84 3.19 0.96
N TYR A 104 21.85 3.84 0.35
CA TYR A 104 21.42 3.63 -1.04
C TYR A 104 21.78 4.78 -2.01
N ARG A 105 22.44 5.84 -1.55
CA ARG A 105 23.02 6.89 -2.42
C ARG A 105 24.33 6.47 -3.09
#